data_AF-A0A2D4G1B0-F1
#
_entry.id   AF-A0A2D4G1B0-F1
#
_cell.length_a   1.000
_cell.length_b   1.000
_cell.length_c   1.000
_cell.angle_alpha   90.00
_cell.angle_beta   90.00
_cell.angle_gamma   90.00
#
_symmetry.space_group_name_H-M   'P 1'
#
loop_
_entity.id
_entity.type
_entity.pdbx_description
1 polymer ?
#
loop_
_entity_poly.entity_id
_entity_poly.type
_entity_poly.pdbx_seq_one_letter_code
_entity_poly.pdbx_strand_id
1 'polypeptide(L)'
;MADKILHVEHIELLTEEYKQLKKEVSGKELVKGTLHFTGGPLDERYSGFPSFNGIARLTWLVDLFGDLTVISATREQQKEKNYFRMIVHFQTANKRPLTWIEERAPGMKRDKKINFCFKNGCLECLPEAPRSPVGLFMQDLIIFAKKLLGQIPKEELTAEKKRILLCLSLAEEIQMHCEQPSKFYS
;
A
#
# COMPACT_ATOMS: atom_id res chain seq x y z
N MET A 1 2.14 26.39 24.03
CA MET A 1 2.56 24.99 23.81
C MET A 1 3.26 24.94 22.46
N ALA A 2 4.46 24.37 22.36
CA ALA A 2 5.11 24.21 21.07
C ALA A 2 4.32 23.18 20.23
N ASP A 3 4.02 23.51 18.99
CA ASP A 3 3.38 22.58 18.05
C ASP A 3 4.29 21.36 17.84
N LYS A 4 3.76 20.15 18.08
CA LYS A 4 4.50 18.90 17.91
C LYS A 4 4.30 18.36 16.50
N ILE A 5 5.37 17.82 15.91
CA ILE A 5 5.31 17.08 14.65
C ILE A 5 5.07 15.60 14.93
N LEU A 6 4.01 15.04 14.34
CA LEU A 6 3.78 13.60 14.25
C LEU A 6 4.11 13.16 12.82
N HIS A 7 5.04 12.23 12.67
CA HIS A 7 5.46 11.69 11.39
C HIS A 7 5.28 10.18 11.37
N VAL A 8 4.66 9.67 10.31
CA VAL A 8 4.58 8.25 10.00
C VAL A 8 5.55 7.97 8.86
N GLU A 9 6.53 7.11 9.10
CA GLU A 9 7.50 6.65 8.10
C GLU A 9 6.77 5.86 7.00
N HIS A 10 7.04 6.20 5.74
CA HIS A 10 6.54 5.50 4.57
C HIS A 10 7.67 5.29 3.53
N ILE A 11 8.72 4.58 3.95
CA ILE A 11 9.93 4.34 3.13
C ILE A 11 9.64 3.61 1.81
N GLU A 12 8.51 2.92 1.70
CA GLU A 12 8.07 2.30 0.46
C GLU A 12 7.87 3.32 -0.66
N LEU A 13 7.52 4.57 -0.34
CA LEU A 13 7.39 5.68 -1.28
C LEU A 13 8.74 6.29 -1.68
N LEU A 14 9.82 5.93 -0.97
CA LEU A 14 11.18 6.44 -1.18
C LEU A 14 12.04 5.47 -1.98
N THR A 15 11.56 4.25 -2.23
CA THR A 15 12.28 3.26 -3.06
C THR A 15 12.44 3.76 -4.49
N GLU A 16 13.59 3.52 -5.10
CA GLU A 16 13.85 3.94 -6.49
C GLU A 16 12.93 3.19 -7.47
N GLU A 17 12.62 1.91 -7.20
CA GLU A 17 11.60 1.14 -7.93
C GLU A 17 10.24 1.86 -7.92
N TYR A 18 9.81 2.36 -6.76
CA TYR A 18 8.54 3.09 -6.66
C TYR A 18 8.57 4.42 -7.39
N LYS A 19 9.66 5.19 -7.26
CA LYS A 19 9.80 6.47 -7.97
C LYS A 19 9.73 6.27 -9.49
N GLN A 20 10.38 5.23 -10.00
CA GLN A 20 10.32 4.88 -11.41
C GLN A 20 8.92 4.39 -11.82
N LEU A 21 8.29 3.53 -11.02
CA LEU A 21 6.90 3.11 -11.23
C LEU A 21 5.95 4.31 -11.30
N LYS A 22 6.05 5.26 -10.36
CA LYS A 22 5.22 6.46 -10.32
C LYS A 22 5.41 7.32 -11.58
N LYS A 23 6.65 7.45 -12.06
CA LYS A 23 6.96 8.13 -13.34
C LYS A 23 6.30 7.43 -14.53
N GLU A 24 6.34 6.10 -14.57
CA GLU A 24 5.76 5.32 -15.66
C GLU A 24 4.23 5.31 -15.68
N VAL A 25 3.60 5.39 -14.52
CA VAL A 25 2.13 5.44 -14.39
C VAL A 25 1.60 6.84 -14.68
N SER A 26 2.39 7.89 -14.41
CA SER A 26 1.99 9.29 -14.56
C SER A 26 1.43 9.59 -15.96
N GLY A 27 0.21 10.15 -15.99
CA GLY A 27 -0.47 10.54 -17.22
C GLY A 27 -1.12 9.38 -18.00
N LYS A 28 -0.98 8.13 -17.57
CA LYS A 28 -1.66 6.98 -18.20
C LYS A 28 -3.04 6.75 -17.60
N GLU A 29 -3.98 6.35 -18.45
CA GLU A 29 -5.33 5.99 -18.01
C GLU A 29 -5.43 4.50 -17.67
N LEU A 30 -5.54 4.19 -16.38
CA LEU A 30 -5.72 2.83 -15.88
C LEU A 30 -7.01 2.21 -16.43
N VAL A 31 -6.93 0.96 -16.87
CA VAL A 31 -8.07 0.10 -17.21
C VAL A 31 -8.34 -0.89 -16.08
N LYS A 32 -7.31 -1.57 -15.58
CA LYS A 32 -7.37 -2.47 -14.42
C LYS A 32 -5.97 -2.67 -13.83
N GLY A 33 -5.88 -3.11 -12.58
CA GLY A 33 -4.58 -3.40 -11.99
C GLY A 33 -4.57 -4.48 -10.92
N THR A 34 -3.41 -5.09 -10.69
CA THR A 34 -3.14 -6.00 -9.58
C THR A 34 -1.79 -5.70 -8.95
N LEU A 35 -1.72 -5.70 -7.63
CA LEU A 35 -0.50 -5.65 -6.83
C LEU A 35 -0.50 -6.82 -5.86
N HIS A 36 0.49 -7.71 -5.99
CA HIS A 36 0.63 -8.90 -5.17
C HIS A 36 1.97 -8.87 -4.42
N PHE A 37 1.91 -8.90 -3.10
CA PHE A 37 3.07 -9.08 -2.24
C PHE A 37 3.09 -10.47 -1.62
N THR A 38 4.25 -11.14 -1.67
CA THR A 38 4.50 -12.38 -0.94
C THR A 38 5.55 -12.17 0.15
N GLY A 39 5.51 -12.96 1.23
CA GLY A 39 6.59 -12.98 2.21
C GLY A 39 6.45 -14.06 3.28
N GLY A 40 7.44 -14.15 4.16
CA GLY A 40 7.38 -15.05 5.32
C GLY A 40 6.24 -14.70 6.29
N PRO A 41 5.85 -15.63 7.17
CA PRO A 41 4.75 -15.44 8.12
C PRO A 41 5.05 -14.29 9.10
N LEU A 42 3.99 -13.65 9.58
CA LEU A 42 4.05 -12.60 10.61
C LEU A 42 3.13 -12.97 11.77
N ASP A 43 3.55 -12.64 12.99
CA ASP A 43 2.69 -12.78 14.18
C ASP A 43 1.77 -11.56 14.29
N GLU A 44 0.50 -11.76 13.93
CA GLU A 44 -0.53 -10.70 13.92
C GLU A 44 -0.75 -10.05 15.28
N ARG A 45 -0.37 -10.70 16.40
CA ARG A 45 -0.45 -10.08 17.74
C ARG A 45 0.46 -8.87 17.87
N TYR A 46 1.58 -8.86 17.13
CA TYR A 46 2.56 -7.78 17.15
C TYR A 46 2.53 -6.93 15.89
N SER A 47 2.21 -7.53 14.73
CA SER A 47 2.19 -6.81 13.46
C SER A 47 0.84 -6.21 13.10
N GLY A 48 -0.24 -6.63 13.77
CA GLY A 48 -1.61 -6.28 13.40
C GLY A 48 -2.14 -7.08 12.20
N PHE A 49 -3.41 -6.84 11.87
CA PHE A 49 -4.15 -7.51 10.79
C PHE A 49 -3.47 -7.26 9.41
N PRO A 50 -3.59 -8.19 8.43
CA PRO A 50 -2.93 -8.08 7.12
C PRO A 50 -3.07 -6.74 6.38
N SER A 51 -4.21 -6.06 6.47
CA SER A 51 -4.40 -4.74 5.86
C SER A 51 -3.53 -3.64 6.50
N PHE A 52 -3.19 -3.77 7.78
CA PHE A 52 -2.30 -2.86 8.51
C PHE A 52 -0.83 -3.24 8.36
N ASN A 53 -0.47 -4.52 8.53
CA ASN A 53 0.93 -4.94 8.35
C ASN A 53 1.39 -4.89 6.88
N GLY A 54 0.43 -4.94 5.95
CA GLY A 54 0.62 -4.79 4.51
C GLY A 54 0.44 -3.36 4.00
N ILE A 55 0.17 -2.38 4.86
CA ILE A 55 -0.34 -1.05 4.46
C ILE A 55 0.54 -0.33 3.44
N ALA A 56 1.85 -0.58 3.41
CA ALA A 56 2.76 -0.06 2.40
C ALA A 56 2.28 -0.32 0.94
N ARG A 57 1.70 -1.50 0.66
CA ARG A 57 1.14 -1.80 -0.68
C ARG A 57 -0.15 -1.02 -0.94
N LEU A 58 -0.99 -0.83 0.08
CA LEU A 58 -2.16 0.03 -0.01
C LEU A 58 -1.76 1.49 -0.25
N THR A 59 -0.72 1.97 0.43
CA THR A 59 -0.15 3.31 0.24
C THR A 59 0.36 3.52 -1.18
N TRP A 60 1.00 2.52 -1.81
CA TRP A 60 1.34 2.58 -3.24
C TRP A 60 0.10 2.74 -4.12
N LEU A 61 -0.94 1.93 -3.91
CA LEU A 61 -2.15 2.01 -4.74
C LEU A 61 -2.86 3.35 -4.61
N VAL A 62 -2.96 3.90 -3.40
CA VAL A 62 -3.55 5.22 -3.14
C VAL A 62 -2.68 6.33 -3.73
N ASP A 63 -1.36 6.28 -3.58
CA ASP A 63 -0.47 7.33 -4.11
C ASP A 63 -0.36 7.32 -5.64
N LEU A 64 -0.54 6.15 -6.29
CA LEU A 64 -0.56 6.01 -7.76
C LEU A 64 -1.92 6.33 -8.38
N PHE A 65 -3.02 5.91 -7.76
CA PHE A 65 -4.36 5.91 -8.38
C PHE A 65 -5.40 6.77 -7.67
N GLY A 66 -5.02 7.44 -6.58
CA GLY A 66 -5.87 8.34 -5.81
C GLY A 66 -6.82 7.61 -4.87
N ASP A 67 -7.95 8.25 -4.59
CA ASP A 67 -8.97 7.72 -3.67
C ASP A 67 -9.55 6.39 -4.20
N LEU A 68 -9.66 5.41 -3.32
CA LEU A 68 -10.13 4.05 -3.61
C LEU A 68 -11.39 3.75 -2.79
N THR A 69 -12.28 2.92 -3.34
CA THR A 69 -13.42 2.34 -2.62
C THR A 69 -13.24 0.84 -2.52
N VAL A 70 -13.43 0.26 -1.32
CA VAL A 70 -13.41 -1.19 -1.14
C VAL A 70 -14.70 -1.77 -1.74
N ILE A 71 -14.56 -2.73 -2.64
CA ILE A 71 -15.70 -3.46 -3.24
C ILE A 71 -15.91 -4.77 -2.50
N SER A 72 -14.83 -5.47 -2.18
CA SER A 72 -14.86 -6.66 -1.34
C SER A 72 -13.46 -6.95 -0.80
N ALA A 73 -13.41 -7.67 0.31
CA ALA A 73 -12.18 -8.22 0.84
C ALA A 73 -12.45 -9.63 1.36
N THR A 74 -11.52 -10.55 1.12
CA THR A 74 -11.57 -11.91 1.66
C THR A 74 -10.23 -12.27 2.27
N ARG A 75 -10.27 -13.13 3.28
CA ARG A 75 -9.10 -13.67 3.95
C ARG A 75 -9.19 -15.18 4.01
N GLU A 76 -8.20 -15.85 3.45
CA GLU A 76 -7.94 -17.26 3.67
C GLU A 76 -6.89 -17.39 4.78
N GLN A 77 -7.15 -18.22 5.79
CA GLN A 77 -6.19 -18.50 6.86
C GLN A 77 -6.10 -20.00 7.12
N GLN A 78 -4.88 -20.53 7.09
CA GLN A 78 -4.56 -21.92 7.45
C GLN A 78 -3.56 -21.90 8.61
N LYS A 79 -4.06 -21.80 9.85
CA LYS A 79 -3.25 -21.61 11.06
C LYS A 79 -2.18 -22.69 11.23
N GLU A 80 -2.52 -23.94 10.97
CA GLU A 80 -1.61 -25.09 11.05
C GLU A 80 -0.41 -24.99 10.10
N LYS A 81 -0.57 -24.28 8.98
CA LYS A 81 0.48 -24.08 7.98
C LYS A 81 1.18 -22.72 8.10
N ASN A 82 0.84 -21.91 9.10
CA ASN A 82 1.26 -20.51 9.20
C ASN A 82 1.04 -19.73 7.89
N TYR A 83 -0.04 -20.04 7.18
CA TYR A 83 -0.38 -19.43 5.90
C TYR A 83 -1.56 -18.48 6.05
N PHE A 84 -1.48 -17.34 5.37
CA PHE A 84 -2.65 -16.53 5.08
C PHE A 84 -2.56 -15.90 3.70
N ARG A 85 -3.73 -15.57 3.15
CA ARG A 85 -3.87 -14.77 1.96
C ARG A 85 -5.05 -13.83 2.10
N MET A 86 -4.79 -12.53 1.94
CA MET A 86 -5.83 -11.50 1.86
C MET A 86 -5.95 -11.05 0.42
N ILE A 87 -7.17 -11.02 -0.12
CA ILE A 87 -7.48 -10.49 -1.45
C ILE A 87 -8.47 -9.37 -1.27
N VAL A 88 -8.13 -8.18 -1.78
CA VAL A 88 -8.98 -7.00 -1.72
C VAL A 88 -9.24 -6.51 -3.13
N HIS A 89 -10.50 -6.24 -3.43
CA HIS A 89 -10.92 -5.61 -4.66
C HIS A 89 -11.32 -4.17 -4.37
N PHE A 90 -10.69 -3.25 -5.08
CA PHE A 90 -10.98 -1.83 -5.03
C PHE A 90 -11.54 -1.34 -6.35
N GLN A 91 -12.16 -0.16 -6.28
CA GLN A 91 -12.50 0.64 -7.44
C GLN A 91 -11.94 2.05 -7.27
N THR A 92 -11.32 2.60 -8.32
CA THR A 92 -10.89 4.00 -8.33
C THR A 92 -12.09 4.94 -8.53
N ALA A 93 -11.90 6.24 -8.30
CA ALA A 93 -12.92 7.26 -8.61
C ALA A 93 -13.46 7.19 -10.05
N ASN A 94 -12.62 6.77 -11.00
CA ASN A 94 -12.97 6.60 -12.42
C ASN A 94 -13.51 5.20 -12.76
N LYS A 95 -13.98 4.46 -11.75
CA LYS A 95 -14.56 3.12 -11.88
C LYS A 95 -13.62 2.08 -12.48
N ARG A 96 -12.31 2.20 -12.22
CA ARG A 96 -11.31 1.23 -12.69
C ARG A 96 -11.00 0.22 -11.59
N PRO A 97 -11.09 -1.10 -11.85
CA PRO A 97 -10.85 -2.12 -10.84
C PRO A 97 -9.36 -2.25 -10.50
N LEU A 98 -9.06 -2.38 -9.21
CA LEU A 98 -7.75 -2.72 -8.68
C LEU A 98 -7.87 -3.95 -7.77
N THR A 99 -6.87 -4.82 -7.78
CA THR A 99 -6.79 -5.95 -6.86
C THR A 99 -5.50 -5.88 -6.07
N TRP A 100 -5.60 -6.03 -4.76
CA TRP A 100 -4.46 -6.14 -3.85
C TRP A 100 -4.45 -7.53 -3.22
N ILE A 101 -3.30 -8.19 -3.26
CA ILE A 101 -3.08 -9.48 -2.64
C ILE A 101 -1.90 -9.38 -1.66
N GLU A 102 -2.13 -9.73 -0.39
CA GLU A 102 -1.07 -10.01 0.58
C GLU A 102 -1.09 -11.50 0.89
N GLU A 103 -0.02 -12.20 0.55
CA GLU A 103 0.10 -13.64 0.76
C GLU A 103 1.35 -13.94 1.58
N ARG A 104 1.21 -14.73 2.64
CA ARG A 104 2.34 -15.09 3.48
C ARG A 104 2.30 -16.55 3.89
N ALA A 105 3.46 -17.18 3.83
CA ALA A 105 3.65 -18.58 4.22
C ALA A 105 5.12 -18.85 4.56
N PRO A 106 5.42 -19.93 5.32
CA PRO A 106 6.79 -20.41 5.47
C PRO A 106 7.46 -20.66 4.10
N GLY A 107 8.70 -20.22 3.95
CA GLY A 107 9.48 -20.40 2.72
C GLY A 107 9.17 -19.42 1.57
N MET A 108 8.13 -18.59 1.67
CA MET A 108 7.87 -17.55 0.66
C MET A 108 8.91 -16.43 0.73
N LYS A 109 9.61 -16.22 -0.39
CA LYS A 109 10.48 -15.06 -0.57
C LYS A 109 9.65 -13.78 -0.57
N ARG A 110 10.27 -12.70 -0.09
CA ARG A 110 9.71 -11.35 -0.24
C ARG A 110 9.74 -10.98 -1.72
N ASP A 111 8.58 -10.82 -2.32
CA ASP A 111 8.45 -10.44 -3.73
C ASP A 111 7.26 -9.49 -3.93
N LYS A 112 7.34 -8.66 -4.95
CA LYS A 112 6.31 -7.70 -5.36
C LYS A 112 6.04 -7.87 -6.85
N LYS A 113 4.84 -8.32 -7.19
CA LYS A 113 4.38 -8.48 -8.57
C LYS A 113 3.29 -7.47 -8.87
N ILE A 114 3.36 -6.83 -10.03
CA ILE A 114 2.34 -5.92 -10.51
C ILE A 114 1.82 -6.37 -11.86
N ASN A 115 0.57 -6.05 -12.15
CA ASN A 115 0.03 -6.07 -13.49
C ASN A 115 -0.93 -4.89 -13.60
N PHE A 116 -0.45 -3.76 -14.14
CA PHE A 116 -1.23 -2.55 -14.34
C PHE A 116 -1.47 -2.35 -15.83
N CYS A 117 -2.71 -2.52 -16.27
CA CYS A 117 -3.10 -2.33 -17.66
C CYS A 117 -3.71 -0.95 -17.85
N PHE A 118 -3.19 -0.23 -18.83
CA PHE A 118 -3.61 1.09 -19.27
C PHE A 118 -4.21 0.99 -20.69
N LYS A 119 -4.84 2.07 -21.17
CA LYS A 119 -5.35 2.13 -22.55
C LYS A 119 -4.29 1.82 -23.63
N ASN A 120 -3.02 2.08 -23.35
CA ASN A 120 -1.91 1.97 -24.30
C ASN A 120 -0.90 0.87 -23.94
N GLY A 121 -1.28 -0.13 -23.14
CA GLY A 121 -0.42 -1.27 -22.79
C GLY A 121 -0.46 -1.63 -21.31
N CYS A 122 0.23 -2.70 -20.93
CA CYS A 122 0.32 -3.16 -19.54
C CYS A 122 1.75 -3.10 -19.02
N LEU A 123 1.88 -2.81 -17.72
CA LEU A 123 3.11 -2.91 -16.94
C LEU A 123 3.02 -4.16 -16.06
N GLU A 124 3.78 -5.19 -16.40
CA GLU A 124 3.68 -6.55 -15.80
C GLU A 124 4.80 -6.87 -14.81
N CYS A 125 5.79 -5.98 -14.71
CA CYS A 125 6.90 -6.09 -13.78
C CYS A 125 7.21 -4.72 -13.19
N LEU A 126 7.81 -4.70 -12.00
CA LEU A 126 8.36 -3.46 -11.46
C LEU A 126 9.50 -3.00 -12.37
N PRO A 127 9.57 -1.70 -12.68
CA PRO A 127 10.63 -1.20 -13.52
C PRO A 127 11.97 -1.28 -12.80
N GLU A 128 13.04 -1.56 -13.57
CA GLU A 128 14.38 -1.51 -13.04
C GLU A 128 14.72 -0.09 -12.61
N ALA A 129 15.33 0.03 -11.44
CA ALA A 129 15.72 1.31 -10.88
C ALA A 129 17.15 1.27 -10.35
N PRO A 130 17.92 2.35 -10.53
CA PRO A 130 19.27 2.43 -9.99
C PRO A 130 19.22 2.40 -8.45
N ARG A 131 20.35 2.06 -7.83
CA ARG A 131 20.47 2.17 -6.37
C ARG A 131 20.55 3.65 -5.97
N SER A 132 19.79 4.01 -4.95
CA SER A 132 19.89 5.35 -4.36
C SER A 132 21.23 5.48 -3.62
N PRO A 133 21.94 6.63 -3.72
CA PRO A 133 23.16 6.86 -2.95
C PRO A 133 22.88 7.04 -1.44
N VAL A 134 21.64 7.35 -1.07
CA VAL A 134 21.20 7.54 0.32
C VAL A 134 20.26 6.41 0.72
N GLY A 135 20.52 5.78 1.88
CA GLY A 135 19.64 4.73 2.40
C GLY A 135 18.22 5.22 2.70
N LEU A 136 17.21 4.35 2.54
CA LEU A 136 15.79 4.72 2.65
C LEU A 136 15.44 5.40 3.98
N PHE A 137 15.91 4.83 5.10
CA PHE A 137 15.67 5.40 6.43
C PHE A 137 16.34 6.77 6.63
N MET A 138 17.48 7.01 5.99
CA MET A 138 18.11 8.33 6.00
C MET A 138 17.31 9.32 5.16
N GLN A 139 16.77 8.90 4.01
CA GLN A 139 15.87 9.76 3.22
C GLN A 139 14.63 10.16 4.03
N ASP A 140 14.01 9.22 4.75
CA ASP A 140 12.86 9.49 5.62
C ASP A 140 13.23 10.41 6.80
N LEU A 141 14.37 10.17 7.47
CA LEU A 141 14.87 11.04 8.52
C LEU A 141 15.12 12.48 8.04
N ILE A 142 15.61 12.66 6.81
CA ILE A 142 15.77 13.98 6.19
C ILE A 142 14.40 14.65 5.99
N ILE A 143 13.37 13.91 5.57
CA ILE A 143 12.00 14.43 5.47
C ILE A 143 11.51 14.88 6.84
N PHE A 144 11.70 14.07 7.88
CA PHE A 144 11.33 14.42 9.24
C PHE A 144 12.06 15.69 9.73
N ALA A 145 13.36 15.80 9.50
CA ALA A 145 14.15 16.98 9.84
C ALA A 145 13.63 18.25 9.15
N LYS A 146 13.25 18.17 7.87
CA LYS A 146 12.63 19.29 7.15
C LYS A 146 11.30 19.74 7.78
N LYS A 147 10.47 18.79 8.28
CA LYS A 147 9.23 19.13 9.00
C LYS A 147 9.52 19.88 10.29
N LEU A 148 10.52 19.44 11.07
CA LEU A 148 10.94 20.12 12.30
C LEU A 148 11.44 21.54 12.04
N LEU A 149 12.12 21.76 10.91
CA LEU A 149 12.63 23.07 10.49
C LEU A 149 11.59 23.96 9.79
N GLY A 150 10.34 23.50 9.64
CA GLY A 150 9.30 24.25 8.92
C GLY A 150 9.57 24.43 7.42
N GLN A 151 10.39 23.55 6.82
CA GLN A 151 10.81 23.62 5.41
C GLN A 151 9.87 22.89 4.44
N ILE A 152 8.79 22.29 4.95
CA ILE A 152 7.77 21.62 4.14
C ILE A 152 6.54 22.53 4.07
N PRO A 153 6.04 22.87 2.87
CA PRO A 153 4.82 23.64 2.69
C PRO A 153 3.61 23.01 3.41
N LYS A 154 2.69 23.85 3.88
CA LYS A 154 1.52 23.40 4.64
C LYS A 154 0.60 22.50 3.79
N GLU A 155 0.55 22.76 2.49
CA GLU A 155 -0.22 22.02 1.50
C GLU A 155 0.31 20.58 1.38
N GLU A 156 1.64 20.42 1.36
CA GLU A 156 2.28 19.10 1.33
C GLU A 156 2.03 18.31 2.62
N LEU A 157 2.13 18.97 3.79
CA LEU A 157 1.79 18.35 5.08
C LEU A 157 0.32 17.90 5.13
N THR A 158 -0.58 18.71 4.58
CA THR A 158 -2.01 18.42 4.55
C THR A 158 -2.32 17.24 3.61
N ALA A 159 -1.68 17.22 2.43
CA ALA A 159 -1.82 16.13 1.47
C ALA A 159 -1.28 14.80 2.01
N GLU A 160 -0.11 14.83 2.66
CA GLU A 160 0.48 13.67 3.33
C GLU A 160 -0.47 13.12 4.41
N LYS A 161 -0.95 13.99 5.32
CA LYS A 161 -1.89 13.59 6.37
C LYS A 161 -3.16 12.99 5.80
N LYS A 162 -3.73 13.58 4.74
CA LYS A 162 -4.92 13.06 4.07
C LYS A 162 -4.68 11.63 3.55
N ARG A 163 -3.56 11.40 2.86
CA ARG A 163 -3.21 10.07 2.33
C ARG A 163 -3.06 9.02 3.45
N ILE A 164 -2.36 9.38 4.53
CA ILE A 164 -2.15 8.48 5.69
C ILE A 164 -3.50 8.06 6.29
N LEU A 165 -4.36 9.04 6.59
CA LEU A 165 -5.67 8.77 7.19
C LEU A 165 -6.58 7.96 6.26
N LEU A 166 -6.53 8.22 4.95
CA LEU A 166 -7.24 7.41 3.96
C LEU A 166 -6.78 5.95 3.97
N CYS A 167 -5.46 5.70 3.97
CA CYS A 167 -4.93 4.34 4.01
C CYS A 167 -5.34 3.61 5.29
N LEU A 168 -5.32 4.28 6.44
CA LEU A 168 -5.75 3.70 7.72
C LEU A 168 -7.26 3.37 7.72
N SER A 169 -8.09 4.28 7.21
CA SER A 169 -9.54 4.06 7.06
C SER A 169 -9.84 2.87 6.16
N LEU A 170 -9.16 2.77 5.01
CA LEU A 170 -9.30 1.65 4.09
C LEU A 170 -8.84 0.34 4.73
N ALA A 171 -7.74 0.36 5.49
CA ALA A 171 -7.23 -0.83 6.19
C ALA A 171 -8.25 -1.35 7.23
N GLU A 172 -8.90 -0.45 7.97
CA GLU A 172 -9.99 -0.78 8.89
C GLU A 172 -11.21 -1.36 8.18
N GLU A 173 -11.66 -0.73 7.08
CA GLU A 173 -12.76 -1.23 6.25
C GLU A 173 -12.50 -2.64 5.72
N ILE A 174 -11.29 -2.90 5.21
CA ILE A 174 -10.86 -4.23 4.74
C ILE A 174 -10.91 -5.26 5.87
N GLN A 175 -10.44 -4.91 7.07
CA GLN A 175 -10.49 -5.81 8.21
C GLN A 175 -11.95 -6.16 8.55
N MET A 176 -12.83 -5.16 8.60
CA MET A 176 -14.26 -5.38 8.84
C MET A 176 -14.87 -6.32 7.79
N HIS A 177 -14.56 -6.14 6.50
CA HIS A 177 -15.04 -7.04 5.45
C HIS A 177 -14.55 -8.48 5.59
N CYS A 178 -13.32 -8.68 6.07
CA CYS A 178 -12.73 -10.00 6.24
C CYS A 178 -13.21 -10.72 7.51
N GLU A 179 -13.57 -9.97 8.55
CA GLU A 179 -13.95 -10.51 9.87
C GLU A 179 -15.47 -10.57 10.09
N GLN A 180 -16.26 -9.84 9.29
CA GLN A 180 -17.72 -9.97 9.34
C GLN A 180 -18.13 -11.39 8.91
N PRO A 181 -18.90 -12.13 9.74
CA PRO A 181 -19.45 -13.39 9.31
C PRO A 181 -20.35 -13.14 8.11
N SER A 182 -20.14 -13.91 7.03
CA SER A 182 -21.02 -13.89 5.88
C SER A 182 -22.45 -14.06 6.40
N LYS A 183 -23.32 -13.07 6.17
CA LYS A 183 -24.75 -13.22 6.41
C LYS A 183 -25.28 -14.27 5.42
N PHE A 184 -25.03 -15.54 5.70
CA PHE A 184 -25.77 -16.61 5.09
C PHE A 184 -27.18 -16.53 5.67
N TYR A 185 -28.14 -16.34 4.77
CA TYR A 185 -29.56 -16.49 5.03
C TYR A 185 -29.81 -17.83 5.71
N SER A 186 -30.36 -17.78 6.92
CA SER A 186 -31.03 -18.92 7.57
C SER A 186 -32.37 -19.18 6.90
#